data_AF-A0A2V8SK70-F1
#
_entry.id   AF-A0A2V8SK70-F1
#
_cell.length_a   1.000
_cell.length_b   1.000
_cell.length_c   1.000
_cell.angle_alpha   90.00
_cell.angle_beta   90.00
_cell.angle_gamma   90.00
#
_symmetry.space_group_name_H-M   'P 1'
#
loop_
_entity.id
_entity.type
_entity.pdbx_description
1 polymer ?
#
loop_
_entity_poly.entity_id
_entity_poly.type
_entity_poly.pdbx_seq_one_letter_code
_entity_poly.pdbx_strand_id
1 'polypeptide(L)' 'MLRMSILEIENAIKNLSPEKVNELMDWFVAYHAEIWDEEIETDVKEGRLDSILNEVNSEINSGNAKPI' A
#
# COMPACT_ATOMS: atom_id res chain seq x y z
N MET A 1 -23.95 -14.12 -6.29
CA MET A 1 -22.87 -13.14 -6.07
C MET A 1 -22.23 -12.90 -7.43
N LEU A 2 -22.32 -11.69 -7.98
CA LEU A 2 -21.68 -11.36 -9.27
C LEU A 2 -20.16 -11.42 -9.06
N ARG A 3 -19.47 -12.28 -9.82
CA ARG A 3 -18.01 -12.27 -9.91
C ARG A 3 -17.65 -11.62 -11.24
N MET A 4 -17.17 -10.39 -11.19
CA MET A 4 -16.53 -9.78 -12.35
C MET A 4 -15.07 -10.22 -12.39
N SER A 5 -14.60 -10.60 -13.57
CA SER A 5 -13.20 -10.81 -13.87
C SER A 5 -12.44 -9.48 -13.90
N ILE A 6 -11.12 -9.53 -13.71
CA ILE A 6 -10.25 -8.35 -13.85
C ILE A 6 -10.41 -7.73 -15.24
N LEU A 7 -10.52 -8.54 -16.29
CA LEU A 7 -10.73 -8.06 -17.64
C LEU A 7 -12.05 -7.27 -17.79
N GLU A 8 -13.13 -7.71 -17.15
CA GLU A 8 -14.40 -6.97 -17.15
C GLU A 8 -14.28 -5.63 -16.41
N ILE A 9 -13.53 -5.59 -15.31
CA ILE A 9 -13.26 -4.34 -14.56
C ILE A 9 -12.43 -3.38 -15.41
N GLU A 10 -11.35 -3.85 -16.03
CA GLU A 10 -10.51 -3.03 -16.93
C GLU A 10 -11.32 -2.45 -18.08
N ASN A 11 -12.19 -3.25 -18.70
CA ASN A 11 -13.06 -2.78 -19.78
C ASN A 11 -14.09 -1.77 -19.29
N ALA A 12 -14.64 -1.94 -18.08
CA ALA A 12 -15.54 -0.95 -17.48
C ALA A 12 -14.81 0.37 -17.22
N ILE A 13 -13.58 0.33 -16.70
CA ILE A 13 -12.75 1.52 -16.46
C ILE A 13 -12.45 2.26 -17.76
N LYS A 14 -12.12 1.55 -18.85
CA LYS A 14 -11.87 2.15 -20.17
C LYS A 14 -13.07 2.90 -20.76
N ASN A 15 -14.29 2.60 -20.31
CA ASN A 15 -15.52 3.26 -20.76
C ASN A 15 -15.89 4.48 -19.89
N LEU A 16 -15.14 4.78 -18.83
CA LEU A 16 -15.38 5.96 -17.98
C LEU A 16 -14.92 7.24 -18.68
N SER A 17 -15.54 8.36 -18.32
CA SER A 17 -14.99 9.68 -18.67
C SER A 17 -13.71 9.95 -17.86
N PRO A 18 -12.82 10.84 -18.33
CA PRO A 18 -11.61 11.19 -17.59
C PRO A 18 -11.87 11.64 -16.14
N GLU A 19 -12.95 12.36 -15.89
CA GLU A 19 -13.34 12.82 -14.55
C GLU A 19 -13.67 11.64 -13.63
N LYS A 20 -14.37 10.62 -14.16
CA LYS A 20 -14.71 9.41 -13.42
C LYS A 20 -13.52 8.49 -13.19
N VAL A 21 -12.53 8.51 -14.09
CA VAL A 21 -11.25 7.84 -13.85
C VAL A 21 -10.51 8.49 -12.68
N ASN A 22 -10.49 9.82 -12.60
CA ASN A 22 -9.86 10.53 -11.49
C ASN A 22 -10.56 10.25 -10.15
N GLU A 23 -11.90 10.30 -10.12
CA GLU A 23 -12.67 9.95 -8.91
C GLU A 23 -12.41 8.50 -8.45
N LEU A 24 -12.32 7.56 -9.40
CA LEU A 24 -11.95 6.18 -9.10
C LEU A 24 -10.52 6.08 -8.55
N MET A 25 -9.58 6.85 -9.11
CA MET A 25 -8.19 6.85 -8.67
C MET A 25 -8.05 7.36 -7.24
N ASP A 26 -8.75 8.45 -6.89
CA ASP A 26 -8.74 9.02 -5.54
C ASP A 26 -9.22 7.98 -4.50
N TRP A 27 -10.29 7.25 -4.83
CA TRP A 27 -10.78 6.17 -3.99
C TRP A 27 -9.79 4.99 -3.92
N PHE A 28 -9.22 4.59 -5.06
CA PHE A 28 -8.33 3.44 -5.15
C PHE A 28 -7.04 3.63 -4.35
N VAL A 29 -6.51 4.86 -4.29
CA VAL A 29 -5.36 5.20 -3.45
C VAL A 29 -5.66 4.95 -1.97
N ALA A 30 -6.83 5.39 -1.49
CA ALA A 30 -7.24 5.17 -0.10
C ALA A 30 -7.42 3.68 0.20
N TYR A 31 -8.12 2.95 -0.67
CA TYR A 31 -8.30 1.51 -0.52
C TYR A 31 -6.98 0.72 -0.54
N HIS A 32 -6.05 1.11 -1.42
CA HIS A 32 -4.73 0.48 -1.47
C HIS A 32 -3.90 0.80 -0.22
N ALA A 33 -4.04 1.97 0.36
CA ALA A 33 -3.40 2.31 1.64
C ALA A 33 -3.92 1.40 2.77
N GLU A 34 -5.23 1.13 2.83
CA GLU A 34 -5.80 0.20 3.82
C GLU A 34 -5.24 -1.22 3.69
N ILE A 35 -5.13 -1.74 2.46
CA ILE A 35 -4.50 -3.05 2.22
C ILE A 35 -3.03 -3.05 2.69
N TRP A 36 -2.33 -1.96 2.41
CA TRP A 36 -0.91 -1.84 2.77
C TRP A 36 -0.71 -1.78 4.29
N ASP A 37 -1.62 -1.11 5.02
CA ASP A 37 -1.61 -1.12 6.49
C ASP A 37 -1.78 -2.56 7.03
N GLU A 38 -2.69 -3.36 6.48
CA GLU A 38 -2.89 -4.76 6.86
C GLU A 38 -1.65 -5.64 6.56
N GLU A 39 -0.99 -5.40 5.42
CA GLU A 39 0.24 -6.11 5.03
C GLU A 39 1.39 -5.76 5.98
N ILE A 40 1.61 -4.48 6.30
CA ILE A 40 2.62 -4.04 7.26
C ILE A 40 2.38 -4.67 8.63
N GLU A 41 1.13 -4.66 9.12
CA GLU A 41 0.81 -5.31 10.39
C GLU A 41 1.15 -6.80 10.39
N THR A 42 0.88 -7.48 9.29
CA THR A 42 1.17 -8.91 9.12
C THR A 42 2.68 -9.14 9.12
N ASP A 43 3.42 -8.36 8.34
CA ASP A 43 4.88 -8.45 8.24
C ASP A 43 5.58 -8.18 9.57
N VAL A 44 5.07 -7.22 10.36
CA VAL A 44 5.54 -6.97 11.73
C VAL A 44 5.27 -8.19 12.62
N LYS A 45 4.08 -8.77 12.58
CA LYS A 45 3.73 -9.96 13.39
C LYS A 45 4.56 -11.18 13.00
N GLU A 46 4.94 -11.31 11.73
CA GLU A 46 5.78 -12.39 11.21
C GLU A 46 7.28 -12.15 11.38
N GLY A 47 7.70 -10.98 11.89
CA GLY A 47 9.11 -10.63 12.09
C GLY A 47 9.88 -10.34 10.80
N ARG A 48 9.18 -10.13 9.68
CA ARG A 48 9.81 -9.87 8.37
C ARG A 48 10.60 -8.56 8.35
N LEU A 49 10.18 -7.60 9.16
CA LEU A 49 10.82 -6.29 9.28
C LEU A 49 11.93 -6.24 10.34
N ASP A 50 12.17 -7.33 11.08
CA ASP A 50 13.11 -7.33 12.22
C ASP A 50 14.53 -6.93 11.80
N SER A 51 15.00 -7.38 10.64
CA SER A 51 16.33 -7.03 10.15
C SER A 51 16.47 -5.52 9.93
N ILE A 52 15.45 -4.89 9.36
CA ILE A 52 15.42 -3.45 9.08
C ILE A 52 15.32 -2.68 10.39
N LEU A 53 14.45 -3.11 11.30
CA LEU A 53 14.29 -2.49 12.61
C LEU A 53 15.59 -2.56 13.44
N ASN A 54 16.32 -3.67 13.38
CA ASN A 54 17.61 -3.81 14.05
C ASN A 54 18.69 -2.88 13.46
N GLU A 55 18.72 -2.72 12.15
CA GLU A 55 19.62 -1.78 11.48
C GLU A 55 19.32 -0.33 11.90
N VAL A 56 18.04 0.07 11.82
CA VAL A 56 17.60 1.40 12.24
C VAL A 56 17.93 1.66 13.71
N ASN A 57 17.68 0.70 14.60
CA ASN A 57 18.05 0.80 16.01
C ASN A 57 19.57 0.97 16.20
N SER A 58 20.38 0.25 15.42
CA SER A 58 21.85 0.39 15.47
C SER A 58 22.32 1.78 15.04
N GLU A 59 21.74 2.33 13.96
CA GLU A 59 22.07 3.68 13.47
C GLU A 59 21.68 4.77 14.47
N ILE A 60 20.49 4.66 15.07
CA ILE A 60 20.01 5.57 16.11
C ILE A 60 20.95 5.52 17.33
N ASN A 61 21.26 4.31 17.82
CA ASN A 61 22.14 4.12 18.97
C ASN A 61 23.58 4.61 18.71
N SER A 62 24.03 4.56 17.45
CA SER A 62 25.35 5.04 17.04
C SER A 62 25.38 6.55 16.77
N GLY A 63 24.25 7.26 16.89
CA GLY A 63 24.14 8.70 16.61
C GLY A 63 24.24 9.06 15.12
N ASN A 64 24.07 8.08 14.23
CA ASN A 64 24.18 8.26 12.78
C ASN A 64 22.82 8.51 12.10
N ALA A 65 21.72 8.48 12.87
CA ALA A 65 20.39 8.75 12.36
C ALA A 65 20.30 10.18 11.78
N LYS A 66 19.69 10.30 10.59
CA LYS A 66 19.48 11.60 9.94
C LYS A 66 18.21 12.27 10.49
N PRO A 67 18.22 13.61 10.65
CA PRO A 67 16.99 14.35 10.91
C PRO A 67 15.98 14.12 9.78
N ILE A 68 14.71 14.01 10.17
CA ILE A 68 13.54 13.98 9.29
C ILE A 68 13.28 15.34 8.64
#